data_AF-A0A961RS04-F1
#
_entry.id   AF-A0A961RS04-F1
#
_cell.length_a   1.000
_cell.length_b   1.000
_cell.length_c   1.000
_cell.angle_alpha   90.00
_cell.angle_beta   90.00
_cell.angle_gamma   90.00
#
_symmetry.space_group_name_H-M   'P 1'
#
loop_
_entity.id
_entity.type
_entity.pdbx_description
1 polymer ?
#
loop_
_entity_poly.entity_id
_entity_poly.type
_entity_poly.pdbx_seq_one_letter_code
_entity_poly.pdbx_strand_id
1 'polypeptide(L)' 'ANKGDYDIAVEGDKDMFNQYGVMLVNPAKCPAVKQADGQAFIDWLLSTEGQTAIAEYKIGGKQLFFPNATHS' A
#
# COMPACT_ATOMS: atom_id res chain seq x y z
N ALA A 1 15.01 -19.02 -11.88
CA ALA A 1 14.78 -18.08 -10.77
C ALA A 1 16.13 -17.55 -10.29
N ASN A 2 16.31 -16.24 -10.13
CA ASN A 2 17.63 -15.63 -9.82
C ASN A 2 18.12 -15.81 -8.37
N LYS A 3 17.33 -16.45 -7.50
CA LYS A 3 17.63 -16.54 -6.06
C LYS A 3 18.45 -17.77 -5.64
N GLY A 4 18.73 -18.72 -6.54
CA GLY A 4 19.55 -19.91 -6.23
C GLY A 4 19.20 -20.53 -4.88
N ASP A 5 20.22 -20.75 -4.06
CA ASP A 5 20.12 -21.26 -2.67
C ASP A 5 20.38 -20.15 -1.62
N TYR A 6 20.11 -18.88 -1.95
CA TYR A 6 20.32 -17.78 -1.01
C TYR A 6 19.19 -17.66 0.02
N ASP A 7 19.58 -17.56 1.29
CA ASP A 7 18.68 -17.35 2.43
C ASP A 7 18.59 -15.88 2.85
N ILE A 8 17.51 -15.53 3.57
CA ILE A 8 17.33 -14.20 4.18
C ILE A 8 18.23 -14.12 5.42
N ALA A 9 19.21 -13.22 5.41
CA ALA A 9 20.08 -12.98 6.56
C ALA A 9 19.51 -11.96 7.57
N VAL A 10 18.69 -11.01 7.10
CA VAL A 10 18.09 -9.92 7.90
C VAL A 10 16.70 -9.60 7.36
N GLU A 11 15.70 -9.50 8.24
CA GLU A 11 14.34 -9.07 7.93
C GLU A 11 13.68 -8.37 9.12
N GLY A 12 12.63 -7.58 8.85
CA GLY A 12 11.78 -6.98 9.90
C GLY A 12 12.29 -5.69 10.55
N ASP A 13 13.46 -5.18 10.15
CA ASP A 13 13.94 -3.89 10.64
C ASP A 13 12.98 -2.75 10.23
N LYS A 14 12.53 -1.98 11.23
CA LYS A 14 11.67 -0.80 11.06
C LYS A 14 12.25 0.23 10.09
N ASP A 15 13.58 0.38 10.04
CA ASP A 15 14.24 1.36 9.20
C ASP A 15 14.27 0.91 7.73
N MET A 16 14.00 -0.38 7.48
CA MET A 16 13.84 -0.97 6.15
C MET A 16 12.38 -0.98 5.68
N PHE A 17 11.44 -0.41 6.45
CA PHE A 17 10.05 -0.33 6.02
C PHE A 17 9.90 0.67 4.87
N ASN A 18 9.46 0.14 3.73
CA ASN A 18 9.15 0.95 2.56
C ASN A 18 7.70 1.46 2.65
N GLN A 19 7.50 2.61 3.30
CA GLN A 19 6.18 3.20 3.50
C GLN A 19 5.57 3.68 2.18
N TYR A 20 4.31 3.32 1.94
CA TYR A 20 3.52 3.86 0.84
C TYR A 20 2.51 4.89 1.35
N GLY A 21 2.21 5.87 0.51
CA GLY A 21 1.20 6.90 0.76
C GLY A 21 0.43 7.24 -0.50
N VAL A 22 -0.78 7.75 -0.34
CA VAL A 22 -1.65 8.24 -1.42
C VAL A 22 -1.93 9.73 -1.20
N MET A 23 -2.01 10.49 -2.29
CA MET A 23 -2.31 11.91 -2.24
C MET A 23 -3.30 12.29 -3.34
N LEU A 24 -4.36 12.99 -2.97
CA LEU A 24 -5.30 13.53 -3.93
C LEU A 24 -4.66 14.70 -4.69
N VAL A 25 -4.71 14.65 -6.02
CA VAL A 25 -4.22 15.74 -6.85
C VAL A 25 -5.09 16.98 -6.65
N ASN A 26 -4.45 18.14 -6.45
CA ASN A 26 -5.15 19.39 -6.13
C ASN A 26 -6.01 19.88 -7.33
N PRO A 27 -7.35 19.94 -7.20
CA PRO A 27 -8.24 20.37 -8.29
C PRO A 27 -8.09 21.84 -8.67
N ALA A 28 -7.63 22.71 -7.75
CA ALA A 28 -7.33 24.10 -8.07
C ALA A 28 -6.14 24.25 -9.03
N LYS A 29 -5.23 23.27 -9.04
CA LYS A 29 -4.08 23.22 -9.97
C LYS A 29 -4.37 22.35 -11.20
N CYS A 30 -5.22 21.34 -11.06
CA CYS A 30 -5.62 20.42 -12.12
C CYS A 30 -7.14 20.33 -12.21
N PRO A 31 -7.84 21.29 -12.85
CA PRO A 31 -9.30 21.37 -12.81
C PRO A 31 -10.03 20.16 -13.43
N ALA A 32 -9.38 19.46 -14.35
CA ALA A 32 -9.92 18.25 -14.99
C ALA A 32 -9.68 16.97 -14.16
N VAL A 33 -9.07 17.07 -12.97
CA VAL A 33 -8.88 15.91 -12.10
C VAL A 33 -10.23 15.33 -11.68
N LYS A 34 -10.33 14.01 -11.68
CA LYS A 34 -11.50 13.29 -11.15
C LYS A 34 -11.42 13.23 -9.62
N GLN A 35 -11.68 14.36 -8.98
CA GLN A 35 -11.52 14.50 -7.52
C GLN A 35 -12.36 13.48 -6.75
N ALA A 36 -13.63 13.29 -7.13
CA ALA A 36 -14.53 12.38 -6.45
C ALA A 36 -14.05 10.93 -6.53
N ASP A 37 -13.64 10.46 -7.72
CA ASP A 37 -13.10 9.12 -7.91
C ASP A 37 -11.80 8.92 -7.12
N GLY A 38 -10.94 9.94 -7.09
CA GLY A 38 -9.70 9.91 -6.30
C GLY A 38 -9.96 9.81 -4.80
N GLN A 39 -10.95 10.54 -4.30
CA GLN A 39 -11.35 10.44 -2.89
C GLN A 39 -11.96 9.07 -2.57
N ALA A 40 -12.84 8.56 -3.43
CA ALA A 40 -13.42 7.23 -3.24
C ALA A 40 -12.35 6.13 -3.18
N PHE A 41 -11.29 6.24 -3.98
CA PHE A 41 -10.14 5.33 -3.89
C PHE A 41 -9.38 5.47 -2.57
N ILE A 42 -9.13 6.70 -2.10
CA ILE A 42 -8.48 6.94 -0.79
C ILE A 42 -9.31 6.36 0.35
N ASP A 43 -10.62 6.59 0.34
CA ASP A 43 -11.54 6.11 1.36
C ASP A 43 -11.57 4.57 1.41
N TRP A 44 -11.64 3.93 0.24
CA TRP A 44 -11.52 2.47 0.15
C TRP A 44 -10.15 1.99 0.66
N LEU A 45 -9.07 2.65 0.26
CA LEU A 45 -7.71 2.28 0.67
C LEU A 45 -7.53 2.33 2.20
N LEU A 46 -8.16 3.30 2.87
CA LEU A 46 -8.12 3.46 4.34
C LEU A 46 -9.14 2.57 5.08
N SER A 47 -10.13 2.03 4.39
CA SER A 47 -11.18 1.19 4.99
C SER A 47 -10.65 -0.16 5.47
N THR A 48 -11.39 -0.81 6.38
CA THR A 48 -11.13 -2.20 6.78
C THR A 48 -11.02 -3.14 5.58
N GLU A 49 -11.90 -2.99 4.58
CA GLU A 49 -11.89 -3.83 3.39
C GLU A 49 -10.59 -3.65 2.58
N GLY A 50 -10.18 -2.40 2.33
CA GLY A 50 -8.95 -2.10 1.61
C GLY A 50 -7.70 -2.57 2.36
N GLN A 51 -7.64 -2.34 3.68
CA GLN A 51 -6.53 -2.83 4.50
C GLN A 51 -6.49 -4.37 4.52
N THR A 52 -7.62 -5.07 4.61
CA THR A 52 -7.67 -6.54 4.50
C THR A 52 -7.18 -7.02 3.13
N ALA A 53 -7.65 -6.39 2.04
CA ALA A 53 -7.21 -6.75 0.69
C ALA A 53 -5.69 -6.60 0.50
N ILE A 54 -5.09 -5.55 1.08
CA ILE A 54 -3.63 -5.35 1.06
C ILE A 54 -2.91 -6.44 1.86
N ALA A 55 -3.40 -6.78 3.06
CA ALA A 55 -2.80 -7.82 3.91
C ALA A 55 -2.90 -9.23 3.29
N GLU A 56 -3.96 -9.49 2.51
CA GLU A 56 -4.19 -10.79 1.89
C GLU A 56 -3.40 -11.00 0.59
N TYR A 57 -2.83 -9.93 0.01
CA TYR A 57 -2.07 -10.03 -1.23
C TYR A 57 -0.79 -10.85 -1.06
N LYS A 58 -0.69 -11.95 -1.82
CA LYS A 58 0.41 -12.92 -1.76
C LYS A 58 0.95 -13.27 -3.13
N ILE A 59 2.26 -13.47 -3.20
CA ILE A 59 2.94 -14.09 -4.34
C ILE A 59 3.70 -15.31 -3.83
N GLY A 60 3.45 -16.48 -4.42
CA GLY A 60 4.07 -17.74 -3.98
C GLY A 60 3.81 -18.05 -2.50
N GLY A 61 2.62 -17.69 -1.99
CA GLY A 61 2.22 -17.89 -0.60
C GLY A 61 2.77 -16.87 0.41
N LYS A 62 3.67 -15.98 0.00
CA LYS A 62 4.26 -14.95 0.87
C LYS A 62 3.48 -13.64 0.78
N GLN A 63 3.10 -13.10 1.93
CA GLN A 63 2.55 -11.74 2.03
C GLN A 63 3.63 -10.73 1.68
N LEU A 64 3.27 -9.73 0.88
CA LEU A 64 4.24 -8.73 0.40
C LEU A 64 4.03 -7.32 0.96
N PHE A 65 2.81 -7.01 1.40
CA PHE A 65 2.47 -5.69 1.92
C PHE A 65 1.88 -5.80 3.33
N PHE A 66 2.23 -4.82 4.16
CA PHE A 66 1.85 -4.76 5.57
C PHE A 66 1.09 -3.44 5.79
N PRO A 67 -0.25 -3.47 5.71
CA PRO A 67 -1.08 -2.27 5.81
C PRO A 67 -0.96 -1.64 7.20
N ASN A 68 -0.87 -0.31 7.24
CA ASN A 68 -0.70 0.45 8.48
C ASN A 68 -1.52 1.74 8.53
N ALA A 69 -2.61 1.82 7.77
CA ALA A 69 -3.51 2.95 7.89
C ALA A 69 -4.16 2.94 9.29
N THR A 70 -4.00 4.02 10.03
CA THR A 70 -4.75 4.25 11.27
C THR A 70 -6.06 4.93 10.90
N HIS A 71 -7.19 4.32 11.22
CA HIS A 71 -8.46 5.05 11.24
C HIS A 71 -8.35 6.20 12.23
N SER A 72 -8.47 7.44 11.75
CA SER A 72 -8.75 8.62 12.57
C SER A 72 -10.25 8.79 12.77
#